data_AF-A0AAX3SX96-F1
#
_entry.id   AF-A0AAX3SX96-F1
#
_cell.length_a   1.000
_cell.length_b   1.000
_cell.length_c   1.000
_cell.angle_alpha   90.00
_cell.angle_beta   90.00
_cell.angle_gamma   90.00
#
_symmetry.space_group_name_H-M   'P 1'
#
loop_
_entity.id
_entity.type
_entity.pdbx_description
1 polymer ?
#
loop_
_entity_poly.entity_id
_entity_poly.type
_entity_poly.pdbx_seq_one_letter_code
_entity_poly.pdbx_strand_id
1 'polypeptide(L)'
;MKKILAFLLSSVLLTTSTSNLISCYNSNFKENKVVELIGIANKYNIVDSKGSFFDKKSFENQFKQNKIIVPIFLEHKYDYDNFLGIAKLENCEDGLWVKMRLYTNTIKGKNILYVIKQMQEENRPMQLSIGAKIDKDDLEIKKIHEKEAVYIKNAIVSEVSLVIFGANPQSEIKEIKNI
;
A
#
# COMPACT_ATOMS: atom_id res chain seq x y z
N MET A 1 -36.13 -45.00 -59.72
CA MET A 1 -37.26 -44.18 -59.22
C MET A 1 -36.74 -43.12 -58.24
N LYS A 2 -37.46 -42.01 -58.17
CA LYS A 2 -37.17 -40.71 -57.53
C LYS A 2 -36.63 -40.73 -56.08
N LYS A 3 -35.78 -39.71 -55.84
CA LYS A 3 -35.43 -38.98 -54.60
C LYS A 3 -36.35 -39.22 -53.38
N ILE A 4 -35.77 -39.17 -52.17
CA ILE A 4 -36.10 -38.16 -51.14
C ILE A 4 -34.99 -38.09 -50.08
N LEU A 5 -34.67 -36.85 -49.74
CA LEU A 5 -33.75 -36.30 -48.75
C LEU A 5 -34.41 -36.34 -47.37
N ALA A 6 -33.69 -36.73 -46.30
CA ALA A 6 -34.03 -36.31 -44.94
C ALA A 6 -32.78 -36.26 -44.05
N PHE A 7 -32.46 -35.03 -43.65
CA PHE A 7 -31.58 -34.60 -42.57
C PHE A 7 -31.94 -35.24 -41.22
N LEU A 8 -30.97 -35.42 -40.32
CA LEU A 8 -31.06 -35.04 -38.89
C LEU A 8 -29.70 -35.25 -38.16
N LEU A 9 -29.15 -34.12 -37.72
CA LEU A 9 -28.17 -33.85 -36.65
C LEU A 9 -27.18 -34.94 -36.19
N SER A 10 -25.90 -34.77 -36.57
CA SER A 10 -24.78 -35.19 -35.73
C SER A 10 -24.54 -34.13 -34.64
N SER A 11 -24.68 -34.54 -33.38
CA SER A 11 -24.25 -33.75 -32.23
C SER A 11 -22.72 -33.62 -32.25
N VAL A 12 -22.25 -32.39 -32.43
CA VAL A 12 -20.86 -32.00 -32.20
C VAL A 12 -20.64 -32.01 -30.69
N LEU A 13 -20.03 -33.07 -30.17
CA LEU A 13 -19.33 -33.00 -28.88
C LEU A 13 -18.01 -32.24 -29.13
N LEU A 14 -18.00 -30.96 -28.75
CA LEU A 14 -16.75 -30.26 -28.45
C LEU A 14 -16.09 -30.96 -27.26
N THR A 15 -15.07 -31.76 -27.54
CA THR A 15 -14.01 -32.04 -26.56
C THR A 15 -12.71 -31.51 -27.16
N THR A 16 -12.55 -30.18 -27.12
CA THR A 16 -11.25 -29.58 -27.38
C THR A 16 -10.36 -29.80 -26.16
N SER A 17 -9.36 -30.65 -26.37
CA SER A 17 -8.21 -30.82 -25.50
C SER A 17 -7.57 -29.46 -25.19
N THR A 18 -7.48 -29.13 -23.90
CA THR A 18 -6.61 -28.06 -23.40
C THR A 18 -5.43 -28.70 -22.68
N SER A 19 -4.56 -29.33 -23.45
CA SER A 19 -3.14 -29.37 -23.09
C SER A 19 -2.51 -28.04 -23.52
N ASN A 20 -1.64 -27.50 -22.66
CA ASN A 20 -0.83 -26.29 -22.79
C ASN A 20 -1.51 -24.98 -22.38
N LEU A 21 -1.34 -24.59 -21.09
CA LEU A 21 -0.99 -23.23 -20.64
C LEU A 21 -0.93 -23.12 -19.10
N ILE A 22 -0.21 -24.01 -18.41
CA ILE A 22 0.31 -23.72 -17.06
C ILE A 22 1.72 -24.28 -16.96
N SER A 23 2.64 -23.65 -17.69
CA SER A 23 4.08 -23.84 -17.52
C SER A 23 4.76 -22.52 -17.86
N CYS A 24 4.67 -21.57 -16.93
CA CYS A 24 5.55 -20.40 -16.82
C CYS A 24 5.28 -19.73 -15.46
N TYR A 25 5.67 -20.37 -14.35
CA TYR A 25 6.07 -19.68 -13.11
C TYR A 25 6.81 -20.69 -12.21
N ASN A 26 7.90 -21.24 -12.74
CA ASN A 26 8.94 -21.83 -11.92
C ASN A 26 9.99 -20.75 -11.68
N SER A 27 9.65 -19.76 -10.85
CA SER A 27 10.67 -18.90 -10.26
C SER A 27 11.05 -19.53 -8.93
N ASN A 28 12.23 -20.16 -8.89
CA ASN A 28 12.95 -20.48 -7.65
C ASN A 28 13.36 -19.17 -6.95
N PHE A 29 12.39 -18.33 -6.55
CA PHE A 29 12.62 -17.37 -5.50
C PHE A 29 12.74 -18.19 -4.23
N LYS A 30 13.93 -18.19 -3.61
CA LYS A 30 13.98 -18.30 -2.15
C LYS A 30 13.14 -17.12 -1.64
N GLU A 31 11.85 -17.33 -1.44
CA GLU A 31 10.97 -16.29 -0.93
C GLU A 31 11.43 -15.99 0.49
N ASN A 32 12.15 -14.88 0.63
CA ASN A 32 12.38 -14.28 1.93
C ASN A 32 10.99 -14.00 2.50
N LYS A 33 10.67 -14.63 3.64
CA LYS A 33 9.36 -14.55 4.31
C LYS A 33 9.01 -13.11 4.74
N VAL A 34 10.00 -12.23 4.69
CA VAL A 34 9.89 -10.81 4.98
C VAL A 34 10.65 -10.04 3.92
N VAL A 35 10.05 -8.98 3.41
CA VAL A 35 10.70 -7.99 2.56
C VAL A 35 10.74 -6.65 3.30
N GLU A 36 11.84 -5.93 3.18
CA GLU A 36 11.92 -4.56 3.68
C GLU A 36 11.40 -3.59 2.64
N LEU A 37 10.52 -2.69 3.06
CA LEU A 37 10.13 -1.54 2.26
C LEU A 37 10.54 -0.28 3.02
N ILE A 38 11.12 0.69 2.34
CA ILE A 38 11.46 1.99 2.93
C ILE A 38 10.69 3.04 2.16
N GLY A 39 10.06 3.95 2.87
CA GLY A 39 9.26 5.00 2.26
C GLY A 39 8.99 6.17 3.19
N ILE A 40 8.25 7.14 2.66
CA ILE A 40 7.76 8.29 3.40
C ILE A 40 6.27 8.04 3.63
N ALA A 41 5.86 7.81 4.87
CA ALA A 41 4.45 7.61 5.20
C ALA A 41 3.65 8.92 5.26
N ASN A 42 4.33 10.04 5.53
CA ASN A 42 3.73 11.37 5.45
C ASN A 42 4.82 12.41 5.11
N LYS A 43 4.74 13.04 3.93
CA LYS A 43 5.62 14.15 3.57
C LYS A 43 5.20 15.43 4.28
N TYR A 44 6.12 16.11 4.93
CA TYR A 44 5.81 17.32 5.70
C TYR A 44 5.57 18.54 4.83
N ASN A 45 4.77 19.47 5.37
CA ASN A 45 4.45 20.75 4.74
C ASN A 45 3.77 20.61 3.36
N ILE A 46 3.12 19.48 3.12
CA ILE A 46 2.29 19.22 1.95
C ILE A 46 0.83 19.16 2.40
N VAL A 47 0.00 20.01 1.79
CA VAL A 47 -1.45 19.96 1.98
C VAL A 47 -1.99 18.73 1.26
N ASP A 48 -2.55 17.81 2.03
CA ASP A 48 -3.16 16.59 1.51
C ASP A 48 -4.49 16.88 0.81
N SER A 49 -5.05 15.86 0.15
CA SER A 49 -6.35 15.97 -0.52
C SER A 49 -7.53 16.27 0.41
N LYS A 50 -7.34 16.19 1.73
CA LYS A 50 -8.33 16.56 2.76
C LYS A 50 -8.11 17.98 3.29
N GLY A 51 -7.17 18.74 2.73
CA GLY A 51 -6.90 20.12 3.13
C GLY A 51 -6.11 20.26 4.43
N SER A 52 -5.44 19.19 4.87
CA SER A 52 -4.65 19.17 6.10
C SER A 52 -3.17 18.99 5.82
N PHE A 53 -2.31 19.41 6.73
CA PHE A 53 -0.87 19.15 6.64
C PHE A 53 -0.24 18.92 8.02
N PHE A 54 0.91 18.25 7.99
CA PHE A 54 1.72 17.94 9.15
C PHE A 54 3.12 18.53 8.98
N ASP A 55 3.80 18.73 10.09
CA ASP A 55 5.24 19.00 10.14
C ASP A 55 5.94 18.02 11.10
N LYS A 56 7.24 18.22 11.29
CA LYS A 56 8.05 17.41 12.20
C LYS A 56 7.53 17.42 13.63
N LYS A 57 7.00 18.56 14.09
CA LYS A 57 6.49 18.76 15.46
C LYS A 57 5.20 17.98 15.68
N SER A 58 4.39 17.82 14.64
CA SER A 58 3.16 17.01 14.64
C SER A 58 3.34 15.61 15.22
N PHE A 59 4.54 15.04 15.13
CA PHE A 59 4.80 13.67 15.59
C PHE A 59 5.70 13.59 16.83
N GLU A 60 6.20 14.69 17.39
CA GLU A 60 7.15 14.64 18.51
C GLU A 60 6.67 13.80 19.69
N ASN A 61 5.38 13.89 20.04
CA ASN A 61 4.81 13.13 21.14
C ASN A 61 4.80 11.61 20.88
N GLN A 62 4.65 11.18 19.62
CA GLN A 62 4.78 9.76 19.23
C GLN A 62 6.13 9.19 19.69
N PHE A 63 7.21 9.93 19.42
CA PHE A 63 8.58 9.50 19.69
C PHE A 63 8.93 9.65 21.17
N LYS A 64 8.44 10.69 21.85
CA LYS A 64 8.56 10.83 23.31
C LYS A 64 7.90 9.66 24.06
N GLN A 65 6.80 9.12 23.54
CA GLN A 65 6.09 7.97 24.10
C GLN A 65 6.65 6.60 23.65
N ASN A 66 7.71 6.58 22.82
CA ASN A 66 8.29 5.38 22.23
C ASN A 66 7.27 4.49 21.47
N LYS A 67 6.23 5.09 20.89
CA LYS A 67 5.21 4.38 20.10
C LYS A 67 5.63 4.23 18.64
N ILE A 68 6.87 3.87 18.37
CA ILE A 68 7.46 3.98 17.02
C ILE A 68 7.23 2.76 16.13
N ILE A 69 6.53 1.72 16.60
CA ILE A 69 6.20 0.53 15.80
C ILE A 69 4.69 0.46 15.65
N VAL A 70 4.22 0.38 14.41
CA VAL A 70 2.79 0.33 14.06
C VAL A 70 2.51 -0.79 13.05
N PRO A 71 1.29 -1.37 13.04
CA PRO A 71 0.90 -2.34 12.03
C PRO A 71 0.84 -1.73 10.63
N ILE A 72 1.02 -2.60 9.63
CA ILE A 72 0.82 -2.28 8.22
C ILE A 72 -0.50 -2.89 7.76
N PHE A 73 -1.35 -2.09 7.13
CA PHE A 73 -2.59 -2.57 6.52
C PHE A 73 -2.64 -2.27 5.02
N LEU A 74 -3.59 -2.90 4.34
CA LEU A 74 -3.98 -2.55 2.98
C LEU A 74 -5.23 -1.67 3.05
N GLU A 75 -5.18 -0.48 2.44
CA GLU A 75 -6.36 0.39 2.24
C GLU A 75 -7.14 0.72 3.54
N HIS A 76 -6.45 0.95 4.66
CA HIS A 76 -7.06 1.26 5.97
C HIS A 76 -8.06 0.21 6.48
N LYS A 77 -7.92 -1.05 6.07
CA LYS A 77 -8.80 -2.15 6.50
C LYS A 77 -8.24 -2.85 7.73
N TYR A 78 -8.84 -2.58 8.89
CA TYR A 78 -8.36 -3.02 10.22
C TYR A 78 -8.78 -4.44 10.60
N ASP A 79 -8.70 -5.39 9.68
CA ASP A 79 -8.97 -6.80 9.95
C ASP A 79 -7.69 -7.65 9.84
N TYR A 80 -7.71 -8.82 10.47
CA TYR A 80 -6.56 -9.72 10.50
C TYR A 80 -6.12 -10.14 9.09
N ASP A 81 -7.07 -10.28 8.16
CA ASP A 81 -6.75 -10.68 6.79
C ASP A 81 -5.98 -9.57 6.06
N ASN A 82 -6.19 -8.31 6.40
CA ASN A 82 -5.51 -7.15 5.80
C ASN A 82 -4.27 -6.69 6.56
N PHE A 83 -3.90 -7.35 7.67
CA PHE A 83 -2.61 -7.14 8.31
C PHE A 83 -1.47 -7.68 7.44
N LEU A 84 -0.50 -6.83 7.14
CA LEU A 84 0.59 -7.12 6.21
C LEU A 84 1.97 -7.15 6.86
N GLY A 85 2.11 -6.68 8.10
CA GLY A 85 3.39 -6.62 8.78
C GLY A 85 3.50 -5.44 9.74
N ILE A 86 4.72 -5.00 10.00
CA ILE A 86 4.99 -3.91 10.94
C ILE A 86 5.89 -2.84 10.31
N ALA A 87 5.62 -1.58 10.64
CA ALA A 87 6.41 -0.43 10.24
C ALA A 87 7.08 0.19 11.48
N LYS A 88 8.36 0.48 11.38
CA LYS A 88 9.07 1.34 12.33
C LYS A 88 9.09 2.76 11.77
N LEU A 89 8.58 3.70 12.54
CA LEU A 89 8.52 5.12 12.22
C LEU A 89 9.85 5.82 12.54
N GLU A 90 10.24 6.77 11.70
CA GLU A 90 11.40 7.64 11.87
C GLU A 90 11.01 9.09 11.53
N ASN A 91 11.26 10.03 12.45
CA ASN A 91 10.90 11.44 12.27
C ASN A 91 12.05 12.23 11.65
N CYS A 92 12.09 12.28 10.32
CA CYS A 92 13.15 12.98 9.58
C CYS A 92 12.77 14.44 9.32
N GLU A 93 13.70 15.23 8.78
CA GLU A 93 13.44 16.65 8.52
C GLU A 93 12.34 16.88 7.48
N ASP A 94 12.23 16.01 6.49
CA ASP A 94 11.38 16.22 5.31
C ASP A 94 10.09 15.39 5.32
N GLY A 95 9.90 14.52 6.30
CA GLY A 95 8.73 13.65 6.41
C GLY A 95 8.82 12.64 7.55
N LEU A 96 7.70 11.97 7.80
CA LEU A 96 7.62 10.79 8.63
C LEU A 96 8.02 9.59 7.76
N TRP A 97 9.23 9.11 7.95
CA TRP A 97 9.77 7.95 7.24
C TRP A 97 9.36 6.65 7.93
N VAL A 98 9.35 5.58 7.15
CA VAL A 98 9.03 4.24 7.63
C VAL A 98 10.01 3.20 7.07
N LYS A 99 10.44 2.31 7.97
CA LYS A 99 11.05 1.03 7.62
C LYS A 99 10.04 -0.08 7.90
N MET A 100 9.52 -0.68 6.85
CA MET A 100 8.44 -1.66 6.86
C MET A 100 8.99 -3.06 6.70
N ARG A 101 8.50 -3.99 7.52
CA ARG A 101 8.72 -5.44 7.37
C ARG A 101 7.43 -6.04 6.82
N LEU A 102 7.35 -6.18 5.50
CA LEU A 102 6.22 -6.79 4.81
C LEU A 102 6.32 -8.31 4.92
N TYR A 103 5.29 -8.96 5.46
CA TYR A 103 5.23 -10.42 5.61
C TYR A 103 4.69 -11.06 4.32
N THR A 104 5.55 -11.83 3.65
CA THR A 104 5.29 -12.45 2.34
C THR A 104 5.01 -13.95 2.46
N ASN A 105 4.86 -14.46 3.68
CA ASN A 105 4.46 -15.85 3.94
C ASN A 105 2.96 -16.09 3.68
N THR A 106 2.17 -15.05 3.42
CA THR A 106 0.75 -15.14 3.06
C THR A 106 0.54 -14.85 1.58
N ILE A 107 -0.52 -15.39 0.97
CA ILE A 107 -0.88 -15.12 -0.44
C ILE A 107 -1.07 -13.61 -0.64
N LYS A 108 -1.73 -12.93 0.29
CA LYS A 108 -1.95 -11.47 0.21
C LYS A 108 -0.63 -10.70 0.26
N GLY A 109 0.29 -11.07 1.14
CA GLY A 109 1.63 -10.49 1.24
C GLY A 109 2.45 -10.64 -0.05
N LYS A 110 2.37 -11.80 -0.71
CA LYS A 110 2.99 -12.03 -2.02
C LYS A 110 2.37 -11.19 -3.12
N ASN A 111 1.04 -11.16 -3.18
CA ASN A 111 0.30 -10.42 -4.19
C ASN A 111 0.56 -8.91 -4.06
N ILE A 112 0.54 -8.37 -2.85
CA ILE A 112 0.79 -6.93 -2.67
C ILE A 112 2.25 -6.59 -2.98
N LEU A 113 3.22 -7.46 -2.66
CA LEU A 113 4.61 -7.27 -3.08
C LEU A 113 4.75 -7.25 -4.60
N TYR A 114 4.04 -8.15 -5.31
CA TYR A 114 4.00 -8.15 -6.77
C TYR A 114 3.48 -6.81 -7.31
N VAL A 115 2.35 -6.33 -6.79
CA VAL A 115 1.78 -5.03 -7.19
C VAL A 115 2.75 -3.88 -6.91
N ILE A 116 3.37 -3.84 -5.73
CA ILE A 116 4.37 -2.80 -5.38
C ILE A 116 5.52 -2.80 -6.40
N LYS A 117 6.04 -3.98 -6.77
CA LYS A 117 7.14 -4.09 -7.75
C LYS A 117 6.72 -3.60 -9.14
N GLN A 118 5.54 -4.01 -9.62
CA GLN A 118 5.01 -3.56 -10.91
C GLN A 118 4.80 -2.04 -10.95
N MET A 119 4.21 -1.49 -9.89
CA MET A 119 4.02 -0.04 -9.72
C MET A 119 5.36 0.72 -9.73
N GLN A 120 6.39 0.18 -9.06
CA GLN A 120 7.73 0.76 -9.08
C GLN A 120 8.36 0.75 -10.48
N GLU A 121 8.24 -0.37 -11.21
CA GLU A 121 8.73 -0.53 -12.58
C GLU A 121 8.07 0.47 -13.56
N GLU A 122 6.81 0.82 -13.32
CA GLU A 122 6.06 1.82 -14.10
C GLU A 122 6.31 3.28 -13.68
N ASN A 123 7.25 3.55 -12.78
CA ASN A 123 7.48 4.88 -12.17
C ASN A 123 6.21 5.47 -11.52
N ARG A 124 5.38 4.61 -10.94
CA ARG A 124 4.16 4.97 -10.21
C ARG A 124 4.18 4.25 -8.86
N PRO A 125 5.13 4.58 -7.98
CA PRO A 125 5.34 3.83 -6.74
C PRO A 125 4.06 3.74 -5.91
N MET A 126 3.89 2.61 -5.22
CA MET A 126 2.79 2.42 -4.27
C MET A 126 2.83 3.54 -3.22
N GLN A 127 1.68 4.16 -3.00
CA GLN A 127 1.57 5.25 -2.04
C GLN A 127 1.36 4.70 -0.62
N LEU A 128 1.73 5.54 0.34
CA LEU A 128 1.61 5.27 1.77
C LEU A 128 0.61 6.25 2.37
N SER A 129 -0.08 5.79 3.40
CA SER A 129 -1.00 6.59 4.19
C SER A 129 -0.85 6.26 5.66
N ILE A 130 -1.28 7.18 6.53
CA ILE A 130 -1.27 6.98 7.97
C ILE A 130 -2.68 7.14 8.53
N GLY A 131 -3.06 6.19 9.39
CA GLY A 131 -4.13 6.32 10.35
C GLY A 131 -3.53 6.87 11.64
N ALA A 132 -4.09 7.97 12.14
CA ALA A 132 -3.61 8.62 13.34
C ALA A 132 -4.77 9.10 14.21
N LYS A 133 -4.56 9.07 15.52
CA LYS A 133 -5.42 9.75 16.49
C LYS A 133 -5.01 11.22 16.56
N ILE A 134 -5.98 12.11 16.37
CA ILE A 134 -5.82 13.57 16.44
C ILE A 134 -6.95 14.11 17.32
N ASP A 135 -6.60 14.89 18.34
CA ASP A 135 -7.58 15.54 19.21
C ASP A 135 -7.99 16.89 18.60
N LYS A 136 -9.22 17.36 18.89
CA LYS A 136 -9.75 18.59 18.26
C LYS A 136 -8.91 19.83 18.58
N ASP A 137 -8.38 19.90 19.80
CA ASP A 137 -7.53 21.00 20.26
C ASP A 137 -6.16 21.02 19.57
N ASP A 138 -5.80 19.95 18.87
CA ASP A 138 -4.57 19.83 18.08
C ASP A 138 -4.72 20.32 16.63
N LEU A 139 -5.86 20.92 16.29
CA LEU A 139 -6.11 21.49 14.97
C LEU A 139 -5.96 23.02 14.99
N GLU A 140 -5.33 23.58 13.97
CA GLU A 140 -5.16 25.03 13.79
C GLU A 140 -5.24 25.38 12.31
N ILE A 141 -5.89 26.49 11.94
CA ILE A 141 -5.81 26.97 10.54
C ILE A 141 -4.52 27.75 10.36
N LYS A 142 -3.70 27.35 9.40
CA LYS A 142 -2.46 28.06 9.02
C LYS A 142 -2.39 28.30 7.53
N LYS A 143 -1.69 29.37 7.17
CA LYS A 143 -1.35 29.67 5.77
C LYS A 143 -0.08 28.91 5.38
N ILE A 144 -0.14 28.11 4.33
CA ILE A 144 0.97 27.38 3.74
C ILE A 144 0.88 27.48 2.21
N HIS A 145 1.99 27.83 1.55
CA HIS A 145 2.03 28.08 0.10
C HIS A 145 0.85 28.93 -0.40
N GLU A 146 0.59 30.02 0.32
CA GLU A 146 -0.48 30.99 0.03
C GLU A 146 -1.93 30.50 0.22
N LYS A 147 -2.15 29.26 0.69
CA LYS A 147 -3.47 28.70 0.97
C LYS A 147 -3.68 28.50 2.47
N GLU A 148 -4.92 28.66 2.93
CA GLU A 148 -5.31 28.23 4.27
C GLU A 148 -5.49 26.71 4.27
N ALA A 149 -4.90 26.04 5.26
CA ALA A 149 -5.00 24.61 5.46
C ALA A 149 -5.06 24.29 6.96
N VAL A 150 -5.61 23.13 7.29
CA VAL A 150 -5.65 22.63 8.67
C VAL A 150 -4.26 22.09 9.03
N TYR A 151 -3.54 22.80 9.88
CA TYR A 151 -2.33 22.31 10.53
C TYR A 151 -2.70 21.35 11.65
N ILE A 152 -2.13 20.15 11.61
CA ILE A 152 -2.28 19.15 12.65
C ILE A 152 -1.07 19.25 13.59
N LYS A 153 -1.25 19.90 14.75
CA LYS A 153 -0.19 20.19 15.72
C LYS A 153 0.38 18.96 16.40
N ASN A 154 -0.44 17.93 16.58
CA ASN A 154 -0.06 16.69 17.23
C ASN A 154 -0.92 15.53 16.72
N ALA A 155 -0.27 14.40 16.44
CA ALA A 155 -0.90 13.19 15.95
C ALA A 155 -0.16 11.98 16.50
N ILE A 156 -0.93 10.97 16.93
CA ILE A 156 -0.40 9.67 17.34
C ILE A 156 -0.73 8.66 16.26
N VAL A 157 0.29 8.25 15.49
CA VAL A 157 0.14 7.28 14.40
C VAL A 157 -0.18 5.91 15.00
N SER A 158 -1.26 5.31 14.51
CA SER A 158 -1.72 3.98 14.92
C SER A 158 -1.44 2.91 13.88
N GLU A 159 -1.18 3.29 12.62
CA GLU A 159 -0.97 2.37 11.50
C GLU A 159 -0.26 3.05 10.32
N VAL A 160 0.24 2.24 9.40
CA VAL A 160 0.66 2.68 8.06
C VAL A 160 -0.04 1.81 7.01
N SER A 161 -0.74 2.41 6.08
CA SER A 161 -1.45 1.68 5.02
C SER A 161 -0.72 1.77 3.69
N LEU A 162 -0.66 0.65 2.98
CA LEU A 162 -0.39 0.60 1.55
C LEU A 162 -1.67 1.00 0.81
N VAL A 163 -1.56 1.99 -0.06
CA VAL A 163 -2.71 2.52 -0.83
C VAL A 163 -2.29 2.79 -2.27
N ILE A 164 -3.19 2.53 -3.22
CA ILE A 164 -2.93 2.89 -4.64
C ILE A 164 -2.95 4.42 -4.80
N PHE A 165 -3.88 5.10 -4.11
CA PHE A 165 -4.05 6.55 -4.13
C PHE A 165 -4.13 7.10 -2.68
N GLY A 166 -3.00 7.59 -2.20
CA GLY A 166 -2.86 8.31 -0.94
C GLY A 166 -3.26 9.78 -1.03
N ALA A 167 -3.71 10.31 0.11
CA ALA A 167 -4.09 11.72 0.21
C ALA A 167 -2.89 12.68 0.05
N ASN A 168 -1.70 12.24 0.46
CA ASN A 168 -0.44 12.96 0.27
C ASN A 168 0.35 12.26 -0.85
N PRO A 169 0.37 12.80 -2.09
CA PRO A 169 0.94 12.12 -3.24
C PRO A 169 2.47 11.96 -3.19
N GLN A 170 3.15 12.62 -2.25
CA GLN A 170 4.59 12.48 -2.03
C GLN A 170 4.93 11.45 -0.93
N SER A 171 3.90 10.79 -0.38
CA SER A 171 4.04 9.72 0.60
C SER A 171 3.97 8.39 -0.12
N GLU A 172 5.13 7.78 -0.35
CA GLU A 172 5.29 6.62 -1.22
C GLU A 172 6.45 5.72 -0.79
N ILE A 173 6.43 4.49 -1.26
CA ILE A 173 7.57 3.59 -1.19
C ILE A 173 8.70 4.13 -2.06
N LYS A 174 9.91 4.18 -1.50
CA LYS A 174 11.13 4.64 -2.16
C LYS A 174 12.06 3.49 -2.52
N GLU A 175 12.14 2.47 -1.66
CA GLU A 175 13.06 1.35 -1.83
C GLU A 175 12.42 0.02 -1.40
N ILE A 176 12.80 -1.04 -2.11
CA ILE A 176 12.44 -2.44 -1.79
C ILE A 176 13.74 -3.20 -1.58
N LYS A 177 13.95 -3.78 -0.40
CA LYS A 177 15.15 -4.58 -0.07
C LYS A 177 14.77 -6.00 0.30
N ASN A 178 15.41 -6.97 -0.34
CA ASN A 178 15.31 -8.37 0.05
C ASN A 178 16.25 -8.59 1.25
N ILE A 179 15.71 -9.04 2.38
CA ILE A 179 16.47 -9.41 3.60
C ILE A 179 16.59 -10.92 3.69
#